data_AF-A0A8J6NSG9-F1
#
_entry.id   AF-A0A8J6NSG9-F1
#
_cell.length_a   1.000
_cell.length_b   1.000
_cell.length_c   1.000
_cell.angle_alpha   90.00
_cell.angle_beta   90.00
_cell.angle_gamma   90.00
#
_symmetry.space_group_name_H-M   'P 1'
#
loop_
_entity.id
_entity.type
_entity.pdbx_description
1 polymer ?
#
loop_
_entity_poly.entity_id
_entity_poly.type
_entity_poly.pdbx_seq_one_letter_code
_entity_poly.pdbx_strand_id
1 'polypeptide(L)'
;MTDKYLIEPDVNFIKEIVGLGGDTLKKCFQCATCSVVCPISPDTKPFPRKEMIAASWGLKDRLVGNLDIWLCHHCGDCTTRCPRGAKPGEVLSAVRSYAITEYAVPKAIGKAVNDPKMLPLLLAIPTVLFLVLGRITGLLNFSPPLGEHGIAHHLFFSTWLVDMIFVPLAAWVVVIFAMGLKRFIKDIHENAVLEGKTDKQELEYGGLLKALICLIPTILKQDKFAECSENKDRDVAHWMVFLSFIALFIVTNIFFVTLYGLQIHGPYSQLNPVKWLANIGGVALVIGSILLIKNRLAKTDQTSVYKDWYLLGLVLGLGLTGMLTEMTRLAGMAGVSYFIYFVHLVFVFNLFAFLPFSKLAHLVYRTVALTYNEWSGRK
;
A
#
# COMPACT_ATOMS: atom_id res chain seq x y z
N MET A 1 38.01 -10.91 16.59
CA MET A 1 38.19 -9.66 17.37
C MET A 1 36.83 -8.98 17.44
N THR A 2 36.32 -8.70 18.64
CA THR A 2 35.13 -7.87 18.81
C THR A 2 35.58 -6.42 18.69
N ASP A 3 35.55 -5.89 17.46
CA ASP A 3 35.81 -4.48 17.23
C ASP A 3 34.85 -3.66 18.10
N LYS A 4 35.42 -2.71 18.84
CA LYS A 4 34.62 -1.80 19.68
C LYS A 4 33.78 -0.93 18.75
N TYR A 5 32.48 -1.18 18.74
CA TYR A 5 31.52 -0.37 18.00
C TYR A 5 30.94 0.69 18.95
N LEU A 6 31.25 1.97 18.69
CA LEU A 6 30.59 3.08 19.35
C LEU A 6 29.23 3.28 18.69
N ILE A 7 28.16 3.10 19.47
CA ILE A 7 26.79 3.33 18.99
C ILE A 7 26.48 4.82 19.14
N GLU A 8 26.14 5.46 18.04
CA GLU A 8 25.55 6.81 18.03
C GLU A 8 24.05 6.71 17.71
N PRO A 9 23.17 6.83 18.72
CA PRO A 9 21.73 6.73 18.51
C PRO A 9 21.19 7.90 17.67
N ASP A 10 20.46 7.61 16.59
CA ASP A 10 19.67 8.63 15.89
C ASP A 10 18.36 8.90 16.66
N VAL A 11 18.39 9.97 17.46
CA VAL A 11 17.25 10.41 18.26
C VAL A 11 16.08 10.88 17.39
N ASN A 12 16.36 11.44 16.21
CA ASN A 12 15.30 11.89 15.31
C ASN A 12 14.58 10.70 14.68
N PHE A 13 15.33 9.68 14.26
CA PHE A 13 14.75 8.42 13.80
C PHE A 13 13.86 7.78 14.87
N ILE A 14 14.28 7.75 16.13
CA ILE A 14 13.44 7.25 17.24
C ILE A 14 12.12 8.05 17.33
N LYS A 15 12.19 9.39 17.28
CA LYS A 15 10.99 10.25 17.34
C LYS A 15 10.05 9.99 16.16
N GLU A 16 10.57 9.80 14.96
CA GLU A 16 9.78 9.50 13.77
C GLU A 16 9.09 8.12 13.89
N ILE A 17 9.80 7.09 14.35
CA ILE A 17 9.22 5.76 14.60
C ILE A 17 8.11 5.83 15.65
N VAL A 18 8.30 6.59 16.74
CA VAL A 18 7.25 6.82 17.75
C VAL A 18 6.02 7.46 17.11
N GLY A 19 6.18 8.50 16.29
CA GLY A 19 5.08 9.15 15.57
C GLY A 19 4.37 8.24 14.56
N LEU A 20 5.05 7.21 14.05
CA LEU A 20 4.51 6.22 13.13
C LEU A 20 3.86 5.01 13.83
N GLY A 21 3.75 5.03 15.16
CA GLY A 21 3.06 4.00 15.97
C GLY A 21 3.96 3.02 16.70
N GLY A 22 5.28 3.26 16.71
CA GLY A 22 6.27 2.46 17.43
C GLY A 22 6.57 2.96 18.85
N ASP A 23 5.62 3.63 19.51
CA ASP A 23 5.79 4.32 20.81
C ASP A 23 6.30 3.42 21.94
N THR A 24 6.11 2.11 21.84
CA THR A 24 6.50 1.14 22.86
C THR A 24 7.90 0.54 22.67
N LEU A 25 8.67 0.97 21.66
CA LEU A 25 10.02 0.44 21.35
C LEU A 25 10.97 0.43 22.56
N LYS A 26 10.85 1.42 23.47
CA LYS A 26 11.68 1.54 24.68
C LYS A 26 11.28 0.59 25.81
N LYS A 27 10.12 -0.09 25.74
CA LYS A 27 9.68 -1.05 26.76
C LYS A 27 10.39 -2.40 26.64
N CYS A 28 11.00 -2.67 25.48
CA CYS A 28 11.63 -3.94 25.18
C CYS A 28 12.86 -4.20 26.06
N PHE A 29 12.88 -5.35 26.72
CA PHE A 29 14.00 -5.87 27.52
C PHE A 29 14.64 -7.14 26.95
N GLN A 30 14.43 -7.42 25.66
CA GLN A 30 15.13 -8.49 24.90
C GLN A 30 14.90 -9.95 25.36
N CYS A 31 13.75 -10.28 25.96
CA CYS A 31 13.42 -11.66 26.38
C CYS A 31 13.22 -12.70 25.27
N ALA A 32 13.23 -12.31 23.99
CA ALA A 32 13.03 -13.17 22.82
C ALA A 32 11.64 -13.82 22.62
N THR A 33 10.64 -13.61 23.49
CA THR A 33 9.29 -14.19 23.31
C THR A 33 8.73 -13.93 21.92
N CYS A 34 8.90 -12.71 21.39
CA CYS A 34 8.44 -12.35 20.05
C CYS A 34 9.03 -13.20 18.91
N SER A 35 10.27 -13.67 19.06
CA SER A 35 10.92 -14.53 18.07
C SER A 35 10.50 -15.98 18.18
N VAL A 36 10.27 -16.47 19.40
CA VAL A 36 9.84 -17.86 19.64
C VAL A 36 8.39 -18.10 19.21
N VAL A 37 7.51 -17.10 19.39
CA VAL A 37 6.09 -17.25 19.07
C VAL A 37 5.77 -16.97 17.60
N CYS A 38 6.73 -16.47 16.83
CA CYS A 38 6.52 -16.10 15.44
C CYS A 38 6.71 -17.33 14.54
N PRO A 39 5.67 -17.83 13.84
CA PRO A 39 5.76 -19.06 13.05
C PRO A 39 6.69 -18.93 11.83
N ILE A 40 6.90 -17.69 11.36
CA ILE A 40 7.73 -17.39 10.18
C ILE A 40 9.16 -16.95 10.53
N SER A 41 9.51 -16.91 11.83
CA SER A 41 10.88 -16.60 12.25
C SER A 41 11.75 -17.84 12.12
N PRO A 42 12.91 -17.79 11.43
CA PRO A 42 13.79 -18.95 11.32
C PRO A 42 14.56 -19.19 12.63
N ASP A 43 15.09 -20.40 12.80
CA ASP A 43 15.91 -20.79 13.96
C ASP A 43 17.32 -20.17 13.94
N THR A 44 17.90 -20.02 12.76
CA THR A 44 19.27 -19.55 12.53
C THR A 44 19.44 -18.04 12.76
N LYS A 45 18.52 -17.23 12.21
CA LYS A 45 18.54 -15.76 12.22
C LYS A 45 17.16 -15.20 12.59
N PRO A 46 16.69 -15.42 13.82
CA PRO A 46 15.34 -15.08 14.23
C PRO A 46 15.07 -13.57 14.24
N PHE A 47 13.80 -13.21 14.06
CA PHE A 47 13.24 -11.85 14.18
C PHE A 47 11.94 -11.91 15.01
N PRO A 48 11.39 -10.83 15.58
CA PRO A 48 11.81 -9.44 15.52
C PRO A 48 12.72 -8.98 16.67
N ARG A 49 13.26 -9.87 17.52
CA ARG A 49 14.00 -9.47 18.74
C ARG A 49 15.11 -8.45 18.46
N LYS A 50 15.92 -8.71 17.44
CA LYS A 50 17.07 -7.86 17.05
C LYS A 50 16.61 -6.53 16.44
N GLU A 51 15.49 -6.52 15.71
CA GLU A 51 14.86 -5.31 15.18
C GLU A 51 14.34 -4.42 16.32
N MET A 52 13.80 -5.03 17.39
CA MET A 52 13.33 -4.28 18.55
C MET A 52 14.45 -3.53 19.28
N ILE A 53 15.63 -4.14 19.45
CA ILE A 53 16.75 -3.43 20.08
C ILE A 53 17.33 -2.37 19.15
N ALA A 54 17.43 -2.66 17.84
CA ALA A 54 17.87 -1.69 16.86
C ALA A 54 16.95 -0.46 16.82
N ALA A 55 15.63 -0.66 16.92
CA ALA A 55 14.66 0.43 17.01
C ALA A 55 14.83 1.20 18.32
N SER A 56 15.00 0.50 19.44
CA SER A 56 15.25 1.11 20.75
C SER A 56 16.50 1.97 20.77
N TRP A 57 17.57 1.57 20.08
CA TRP A 57 18.83 2.32 20.04
C TRP A 57 18.93 3.32 18.90
N GLY A 58 17.88 3.47 18.08
CA GLY A 58 17.91 4.40 16.96
C GLY A 58 18.88 4.01 15.85
N LEU A 59 19.14 2.71 15.66
CA LEU A 59 20.04 2.18 14.64
C LEU A 59 19.35 2.12 13.28
N LYS A 60 19.13 3.29 12.66
CA LYS A 60 18.43 3.43 11.38
C LYS A 60 18.98 2.49 10.30
N ASP A 61 20.30 2.44 10.15
CA ASP A 61 20.98 1.66 9.11
C ASP A 61 20.80 0.15 9.28
N ARG A 62 20.52 -0.32 10.50
CA ARG A 62 20.21 -1.73 10.81
C ARG A 62 18.76 -2.10 10.55
N LEU A 63 17.91 -1.15 10.20
CA LEU A 63 16.47 -1.34 10.06
C LEU A 63 15.96 -1.04 8.66
N VAL A 64 16.36 0.08 8.04
CA VAL A 64 15.83 0.52 6.74
C VAL A 64 16.16 -0.48 5.61
N GLY A 65 17.36 -1.06 5.65
CA GLY A 65 17.79 -2.12 4.74
C GLY A 65 17.54 -3.54 5.28
N ASN A 66 16.89 -3.73 6.42
CA ASN A 66 16.70 -5.08 6.96
C ASN A 66 15.50 -5.77 6.31
N LEU A 67 15.74 -6.88 5.61
CA LEU A 67 14.70 -7.69 4.96
C LEU A 67 13.59 -8.16 5.92
N ASP A 68 13.93 -8.45 7.17
CA ASP A 68 13.06 -9.13 8.14
C ASP A 68 11.83 -8.28 8.49
N ILE A 69 11.93 -6.94 8.43
CA ILE A 69 10.79 -6.05 8.67
C ILE A 69 9.68 -6.27 7.63
N TRP A 70 10.03 -6.68 6.40
CA TRP A 70 9.12 -6.90 5.28
C TRP A 70 8.52 -8.30 5.26
N LEU A 71 9.18 -9.26 5.89
CA LEU A 71 8.64 -10.62 6.07
C LEU A 71 7.51 -10.64 7.10
N CYS A 72 7.54 -9.74 8.08
CA CYS A 72 6.50 -9.60 9.09
C CYS A 72 5.09 -9.39 8.51
N HIS A 73 4.16 -10.30 8.84
CA HIS A 73 2.74 -10.20 8.46
C HIS A 73 1.94 -9.19 9.30
N HIS A 74 2.52 -8.66 10.38
CA HIS A 74 1.80 -7.84 11.35
C HIS A 74 0.60 -8.59 11.96
N CYS A 75 0.79 -9.85 12.33
CA CYS A 75 -0.29 -10.68 12.86
C CYS A 75 -0.66 -10.37 14.31
N GLY A 76 0.25 -9.80 15.10
CA GLY A 76 -0.02 -9.44 16.50
C GLY A 76 0.31 -10.51 17.54
N ASP A 77 0.65 -11.75 17.15
CA ASP A 77 0.99 -12.81 18.13
C ASP A 77 2.12 -12.38 19.08
N CYS A 78 3.15 -11.73 18.54
CA CYS A 78 4.26 -11.18 19.33
C CYS A 78 3.87 -9.97 20.20
N THR A 79 2.82 -9.24 19.80
CA THR A 79 2.29 -8.08 20.54
C THR A 79 1.52 -8.56 21.76
N THR A 80 0.57 -9.47 21.56
CA THR A 80 -0.26 -10.05 22.63
C THR A 80 0.59 -10.79 23.66
N ARG A 81 1.61 -11.54 23.20
CA ARG A 81 2.45 -12.37 24.09
C ARG A 81 3.62 -11.61 24.73
N CYS A 82 3.81 -10.32 24.44
CA CYS A 82 4.94 -9.58 25.00
C CYS A 82 4.73 -9.29 26.51
N PRO A 83 5.58 -9.82 27.41
CA PRO A 83 5.40 -9.65 28.86
C PRO A 83 5.62 -8.20 29.34
N ARG A 84 6.18 -7.33 28.49
CA ARG A 84 6.44 -5.92 28.76
C ARG A 84 5.49 -4.98 28.01
N GLY A 85 4.59 -5.51 27.20
CA GLY A 85 3.73 -4.69 26.34
C GLY A 85 4.51 -3.81 25.35
N ALA A 86 5.62 -4.32 24.81
CA ALA A 86 6.50 -3.61 23.87
C ALA A 86 6.06 -3.70 22.40
N LYS A 87 4.82 -4.16 22.15
CA LYS A 87 4.11 -4.24 20.86
C LYS A 87 5.01 -4.40 19.61
N PRO A 88 5.73 -5.52 19.46
CA PRO A 88 6.73 -5.66 18.39
C PRO A 88 6.16 -5.59 16.97
N GLY A 89 4.92 -6.05 16.78
CA GLY A 89 4.24 -5.93 15.48
C GLY A 89 4.15 -4.47 15.02
N GLU A 90 3.67 -3.61 15.91
CA GLU A 90 3.46 -2.19 15.67
C GLU A 90 4.79 -1.45 15.45
N VAL A 91 5.84 -1.80 16.21
CA VAL A 91 7.18 -1.25 15.99
C VAL A 91 7.69 -1.62 14.58
N LEU A 92 7.58 -2.87 14.15
CA LEU A 92 7.98 -3.26 12.78
C LEU A 92 7.10 -2.60 11.70
N SER A 93 5.83 -2.37 11.98
CA SER A 93 4.92 -1.60 11.11
C SER A 93 5.36 -0.14 10.95
N ALA A 94 5.79 0.48 12.05
CA ALA A 94 6.32 1.84 12.06
C ALA A 94 7.65 1.92 11.29
N VAL A 95 8.56 0.96 11.50
CA VAL A 95 9.83 0.86 10.76
C VAL A 95 9.60 0.70 9.27
N ARG A 96 8.65 -0.15 8.84
CA ARG A 96 8.27 -0.25 7.42
C ARG A 96 7.73 1.07 6.87
N SER A 97 6.87 1.76 7.63
CA SER A 97 6.31 3.05 7.23
C SER A 97 7.40 4.11 7.06
N TYR A 98 8.43 4.08 7.91
CA TYR A 98 9.61 4.91 7.79
C TYR A 98 10.44 4.54 6.55
N ALA A 99 10.72 3.25 6.35
CA ALA A 99 11.47 2.75 5.19
C ALA A 99 10.81 3.16 3.85
N ILE A 100 9.48 3.08 3.76
CA ILE A 100 8.72 3.59 2.58
C ILE A 100 9.04 5.07 2.34
N THR A 101 9.04 5.88 3.39
CA THR A 101 9.33 7.33 3.30
C THR A 101 10.78 7.60 2.91
N GLU A 102 11.73 6.74 3.30
CA GLU A 102 13.13 6.84 2.93
C GLU A 102 13.39 6.53 1.45
N TYR A 103 12.74 5.48 0.92
CA TYR A 103 12.90 5.07 -0.47
C TYR A 103 12.03 5.87 -1.45
N ALA A 104 10.95 6.49 -1.00
CA ALA A 104 10.10 7.32 -1.84
C ALA A 104 10.72 8.72 -2.07
N VAL A 105 10.66 9.19 -3.31
CA VAL A 105 11.14 10.52 -3.71
C VAL A 105 10.05 11.28 -4.47
N PRO A 106 9.85 12.58 -4.20
CA PRO A 106 10.55 13.41 -3.22
C PRO A 106 10.10 13.17 -1.76
N LYS A 107 11.03 13.23 -0.80
CA LYS A 107 10.76 12.99 0.63
C LYS A 107 9.74 13.96 1.23
N ALA A 108 9.62 15.18 0.67
CA ALA A 108 8.65 16.18 1.12
C ALA A 108 7.20 15.69 0.96
N ILE A 109 6.87 15.01 -0.14
CA ILE A 109 5.55 14.41 -0.35
C ILE A 109 5.32 13.27 0.64
N GLY A 110 6.35 12.42 0.84
CA GLY A 110 6.33 11.38 1.87
C GLY A 110 5.97 11.93 3.26
N LYS A 111 6.66 12.99 3.68
CA LYS A 111 6.37 13.67 4.97
C LYS A 111 4.97 14.28 5.00
N ALA A 112 4.51 14.90 3.91
CA ALA A 112 3.18 15.48 3.84
C ALA A 112 2.06 14.42 3.97
N VAL A 113 2.20 13.28 3.31
CA VAL A 113 1.26 12.14 3.41
C VAL A 113 1.26 11.54 4.83
N ASN A 114 2.32 11.75 5.62
CA ASN A 114 2.42 11.28 6.99
C ASN A 114 1.80 12.26 8.01
N ASP A 115 1.55 13.51 7.62
CA ASP A 115 1.06 14.56 8.51
C ASP A 115 -0.47 14.75 8.36
N PRO A 116 -1.27 14.50 9.41
CA PRO A 116 -2.71 14.69 9.37
C PRO A 116 -3.13 16.13 9.04
N LYS A 117 -2.31 17.14 9.37
CA LYS A 117 -2.60 18.55 9.08
C LYS A 117 -2.61 18.84 7.58
N MET A 118 -1.92 18.01 6.80
CA MET A 118 -1.84 18.16 5.36
C MET A 118 -3.02 17.53 4.63
N LEU A 119 -3.87 16.74 5.30
CA LEU A 119 -5.01 16.06 4.66
C LEU A 119 -5.92 16.98 3.83
N PRO A 120 -6.37 18.14 4.34
CA PRO A 120 -7.24 19.04 3.54
C PRO A 120 -6.54 19.51 2.27
N LEU A 121 -5.23 19.81 2.34
CA LEU A 121 -4.45 20.22 1.19
C LEU A 121 -4.32 19.08 0.17
N LEU A 122 -4.00 17.86 0.63
CA LEU A 122 -3.86 16.68 -0.23
C LEU A 122 -5.14 16.38 -1.01
N LEU A 123 -6.31 16.53 -0.37
CA LEU A 123 -7.61 16.37 -1.03
C LEU A 123 -7.94 17.54 -1.99
N ALA A 124 -7.51 18.76 -1.66
CA ALA A 124 -7.77 19.95 -2.49
C ALA A 124 -6.93 19.99 -3.78
N ILE A 125 -5.70 19.46 -3.77
CA ILE A 125 -4.80 19.44 -4.94
C ILE A 125 -5.49 18.91 -6.21
N PRO A 126 -6.04 17.68 -6.24
CA PRO A 126 -6.72 17.18 -7.43
C PRO A 126 -7.95 18.00 -7.82
N THR A 127 -8.74 18.47 -6.84
CA THR A 127 -9.91 19.30 -7.12
C THR A 127 -9.50 20.58 -7.86
N VAL A 128 -8.50 21.30 -7.36
CA VAL A 128 -7.99 22.50 -8.02
C VAL A 128 -7.40 22.17 -9.39
N LEU A 129 -6.60 21.11 -9.49
CA LEU A 129 -6.00 20.66 -10.75
C LEU A 129 -7.07 20.38 -11.81
N PHE A 130 -8.11 19.61 -11.47
CA PHE A 130 -9.19 19.25 -12.38
C PHE A 130 -9.96 20.47 -12.87
N LEU A 131 -10.32 21.38 -11.95
CA LEU A 131 -11.08 22.59 -12.28
C LEU A 131 -10.27 23.56 -13.13
N VAL A 132 -9.01 23.80 -12.76
CA VAL A 132 -8.14 24.74 -13.48
C VAL A 132 -7.79 24.20 -14.87
N LEU A 133 -7.32 22.96 -14.96
CA LEU A 133 -6.94 22.36 -16.25
C LEU A 133 -8.17 22.17 -17.15
N GLY A 134 -9.30 21.74 -16.57
CA GLY A 134 -10.56 21.62 -17.31
C GLY A 134 -11.06 22.96 -17.84
N ARG A 135 -10.90 24.04 -17.08
CA ARG A 135 -11.28 25.40 -17.51
C ARG A 135 -10.36 25.93 -18.62
N ILE A 136 -9.05 25.71 -18.51
CA ILE A 136 -8.06 26.16 -19.50
C ILE A 136 -8.23 25.42 -20.83
N THR A 137 -8.45 24.10 -20.78
CA THR A 137 -8.56 23.27 -21.98
C THR A 137 -9.97 23.28 -22.60
N GLY A 138 -10.99 23.73 -21.85
CA GLY A 138 -12.39 23.67 -22.27
C GLY A 138 -12.98 22.26 -22.26
N LEU A 139 -12.29 21.29 -21.64
CA LEU A 139 -12.65 19.87 -21.62
C LEU A 139 -13.55 19.45 -20.44
N LEU A 140 -14.03 20.43 -19.67
CA LEU A 140 -14.92 20.23 -18.53
C LEU A 140 -16.23 20.97 -18.78
N ASN A 141 -17.35 20.24 -18.74
CA ASN A 141 -18.69 20.78 -18.97
C ASN A 141 -19.61 20.40 -17.81
N PHE A 142 -20.04 21.36 -17.01
CA PHE A 142 -20.94 21.15 -15.87
C PHE A 142 -22.41 20.98 -16.24
N SER A 143 -22.77 21.17 -17.51
CA SER A 143 -24.14 20.99 -18.01
C SER A 143 -24.11 20.23 -19.34
N PRO A 144 -23.60 18.99 -19.35
CA PRO A 144 -23.50 18.21 -20.57
C PRO A 144 -24.90 17.74 -21.03
N PRO A 145 -25.14 17.64 -22.34
CA PRO A 145 -26.32 16.95 -22.84
C PRO A 145 -26.26 15.46 -22.47
N LEU A 146 -27.42 14.81 -22.47
CA LEU A 146 -27.46 13.34 -22.43
C LEU A 146 -26.82 12.79 -23.71
N GLY A 147 -26.03 11.73 -23.59
CA GLY A 147 -25.48 11.00 -24.73
C GLY A 147 -26.53 10.07 -25.36
N GLU A 148 -26.16 9.45 -26.49
CA GLU A 148 -27.04 8.54 -27.25
C GLU A 148 -27.61 7.39 -26.42
N HIS A 149 -26.90 6.97 -25.36
CA HIS A 149 -27.29 5.89 -24.45
C HIS A 149 -27.53 6.37 -23.01
N GLY A 150 -27.90 7.64 -22.83
CA GLY A 150 -28.20 8.24 -21.54
C GLY A 150 -27.01 8.99 -20.92
N ILE A 151 -26.80 8.86 -19.62
CA ILE A 151 -25.76 9.62 -18.89
C ILE A 151 -24.36 9.15 -19.31
N ALA A 152 -23.64 10.03 -20.00
CA ALA A 152 -22.27 9.80 -20.45
C ALA A 152 -21.28 10.70 -19.68
N HIS A 153 -20.42 10.09 -18.87
CA HIS A 153 -19.45 10.81 -18.04
C HIS A 153 -18.37 11.53 -18.84
N HIS A 154 -18.01 11.02 -20.03
CA HIS A 154 -17.02 11.66 -20.90
C HIS A 154 -17.49 13.00 -21.47
N LEU A 155 -18.81 13.28 -21.47
CA LEU A 155 -19.36 14.58 -21.87
C LEU A 155 -19.25 15.61 -20.75
N PHE A 156 -19.31 15.17 -19.49
CA PHE A 156 -19.08 16.00 -18.31
C PHE A 156 -17.59 16.29 -18.12
N PHE A 157 -16.78 15.23 -18.09
CA PHE A 157 -15.34 15.28 -17.86
C PHE A 157 -14.67 14.50 -19.01
N SER A 158 -14.11 15.23 -19.97
CA SER A 158 -13.56 14.61 -21.18
C SER A 158 -12.53 13.53 -20.85
N THR A 159 -12.57 12.43 -21.59
CA THR A 159 -11.55 11.38 -21.51
C THR A 159 -10.15 11.94 -21.74
N TRP A 160 -9.99 12.90 -22.64
CA TRP A 160 -8.70 13.57 -22.85
C TRP A 160 -8.21 14.32 -21.61
N LEU A 161 -9.12 14.95 -20.85
CA LEU A 161 -8.76 15.62 -19.60
C LEU A 161 -8.31 14.60 -18.55
N VAL A 162 -8.99 13.44 -18.46
CA VAL A 162 -8.56 12.33 -17.60
C VAL A 162 -7.16 11.88 -17.99
N ASP A 163 -6.90 11.62 -19.27
CA ASP A 163 -5.61 11.10 -19.73
C ASP A 163 -4.45 12.08 -19.50
N MET A 164 -4.67 13.37 -19.77
CA MET A 164 -3.68 14.42 -19.54
C MET A 164 -3.21 14.48 -18.08
N ILE A 165 -4.01 14.00 -17.14
CA ILE A 165 -3.67 13.96 -15.72
C ILE A 165 -3.16 12.58 -15.32
N PHE A 166 -3.93 11.54 -15.59
CA PHE A 166 -3.68 10.21 -15.03
C PHE A 166 -2.57 9.44 -15.76
N VAL A 167 -2.35 9.66 -17.07
CA VAL A 167 -1.24 9.00 -17.79
C VAL A 167 0.12 9.52 -17.29
N PRO A 168 0.37 10.85 -17.22
CA PRO A 168 1.60 11.35 -16.61
C PRO A 168 1.75 10.97 -15.14
N LEU A 169 0.65 10.98 -14.37
CA LEU A 169 0.66 10.57 -12.97
C LEU A 169 1.08 9.10 -12.81
N ALA A 170 0.52 8.19 -13.62
CA ALA A 170 0.88 6.78 -13.60
C ALA A 170 2.34 6.56 -13.99
N ALA A 171 2.82 7.24 -15.04
CA ALA A 171 4.23 7.20 -15.45
C ALA A 171 5.16 7.68 -14.33
N TRP A 172 4.82 8.79 -13.68
CA TRP A 172 5.57 9.34 -12.55
C TRP A 172 5.63 8.36 -11.37
N VAL A 173 4.51 7.72 -11.02
CA VAL A 173 4.45 6.68 -9.97
C VAL A 173 5.38 5.51 -10.30
N VAL A 174 5.38 5.03 -11.55
CA VAL A 174 6.27 3.95 -12.01
C VAL A 174 7.74 4.36 -11.85
N VAL A 175 8.10 5.58 -12.25
CA VAL A 175 9.47 6.09 -12.12
C VAL A 175 9.90 6.16 -10.65
N ILE A 176 9.03 6.63 -9.75
CA ILE A 176 9.33 6.67 -8.31
C ILE A 176 9.57 5.27 -7.75
N PHE A 177 8.69 4.32 -8.07
CA PHE A 177 8.88 2.94 -7.62
C PHE A 177 10.15 2.33 -8.19
N ALA A 178 10.48 2.56 -9.47
CA ALA A 178 11.72 2.05 -10.06
C ALA A 178 12.97 2.58 -9.33
N MET A 179 13.02 3.88 -9.04
CA MET A 179 14.12 4.49 -8.29
C MET A 179 14.18 4.01 -6.82
N GLY A 180 13.02 3.88 -6.17
CA GLY A 180 12.90 3.39 -4.80
C GLY A 180 13.34 1.93 -4.69
N LEU A 181 12.87 1.07 -5.59
CA LEU A 181 13.19 -0.35 -5.63
C LEU A 181 14.66 -0.61 -5.95
N LYS A 182 15.28 0.17 -6.84
CA LYS A 182 16.72 0.05 -7.13
C LYS A 182 17.56 0.24 -5.87
N ARG A 183 17.24 1.25 -5.06
CA ARG A 183 17.93 1.49 -3.77
C ARG A 183 17.57 0.43 -2.74
N PHE A 184 16.29 0.11 -2.62
CA PHE A 184 15.80 -0.89 -1.68
C PHE A 184 16.45 -2.26 -1.87
N ILE A 185 16.50 -2.80 -3.11
CA ILE A 185 17.11 -4.11 -3.39
C ILE A 185 18.60 -4.10 -3.06
N LYS A 186 19.29 -3.00 -3.35
CA LYS A 186 20.70 -2.84 -3.00
C LYS A 186 20.90 -2.89 -1.48
N ASP A 187 20.13 -2.10 -0.73
CA ASP A 187 20.28 -1.98 0.72
C ASP A 187 19.92 -3.29 1.45
N ILE A 188 18.87 -4.01 1.00
CA ILE A 188 18.54 -5.34 1.56
C ILE A 188 19.60 -6.39 1.26
N HIS A 189 20.26 -6.30 0.11
CA HIS A 189 21.32 -7.22 -0.26
C HIS A 189 22.58 -6.97 0.55
N GLU A 190 23.03 -5.71 0.63
CA GLU A 190 24.17 -5.32 1.44
C GLU A 190 23.95 -5.71 2.92
N ASN A 191 22.76 -5.44 3.48
CA ASN A 191 22.44 -5.89 4.84
C ASN A 191 22.44 -7.42 4.98
N ALA A 192 21.88 -8.16 4.02
CA ALA A 192 21.82 -9.62 4.07
C ALA A 192 23.21 -10.26 4.02
N VAL A 193 24.12 -9.73 3.20
CA VAL A 193 25.52 -10.18 3.14
C VAL A 193 26.24 -9.86 4.45
N LEU A 194 26.09 -8.62 4.95
CA LEU A 194 26.72 -8.18 6.21
C LEU A 194 26.26 -8.99 7.42
N GLU A 195 24.99 -9.40 7.48
CA GLU A 195 24.45 -10.21 8.58
C GLU A 195 24.66 -11.73 8.40
N GLY A 196 25.26 -12.15 7.27
CA GLY A 196 25.43 -13.55 6.92
C GLY A 196 24.10 -14.29 6.76
N LYS A 197 23.08 -13.62 6.20
CA LYS A 197 21.76 -14.18 5.86
C LYS A 197 21.77 -14.91 4.52
N THR A 198 22.73 -14.63 3.64
CA THR A 198 22.91 -15.28 2.34
C THR A 198 24.39 -15.47 2.03
N ASP A 199 24.71 -16.50 1.24
CA ASP A 199 26.06 -16.72 0.73
C ASP A 199 26.32 -16.01 -0.61
N LYS A 200 25.26 -15.54 -1.26
CA LYS A 200 25.34 -14.84 -2.56
C LYS A 200 25.92 -13.46 -2.36
N GLN A 201 27.12 -13.22 -2.90
CA GLN A 201 27.84 -11.94 -2.77
C GLN A 201 27.41 -10.88 -3.78
N GLU A 202 26.82 -11.30 -4.91
CA GLU A 202 26.42 -10.40 -5.99
C GLU A 202 24.92 -10.50 -6.29
N LEU A 203 24.33 -9.39 -6.69
CA LEU A 203 22.94 -9.29 -7.11
C LEU A 203 22.75 -9.81 -8.54
N GLU A 204 22.00 -10.88 -8.68
CA GLU A 204 21.65 -11.46 -9.97
C GLU A 204 20.17 -11.21 -10.32
N TYR A 205 19.92 -10.19 -11.16
CA TYR A 205 18.56 -9.80 -11.53
C TYR A 205 17.78 -10.88 -12.29
N GLY A 206 18.47 -11.73 -13.07
CA GLY A 206 17.84 -12.86 -13.78
C GLY A 206 17.25 -13.89 -12.81
N GLY A 207 18.03 -14.29 -11.80
CA GLY A 207 17.56 -15.14 -10.70
C GLY A 207 16.41 -14.52 -9.90
N LEU A 208 16.43 -13.20 -9.63
CA LEU A 208 15.33 -12.51 -8.96
C LEU A 208 14.02 -12.57 -9.78
N LEU A 209 14.10 -12.39 -11.09
CA LEU A 209 12.91 -12.48 -11.96
C LEU A 209 12.31 -13.89 -11.95
N LYS A 210 13.16 -14.93 -12.01
CA LYS A 210 12.71 -16.33 -11.90
C LYS A 210 12.02 -16.60 -10.57
N ALA A 211 12.61 -16.13 -9.46
CA ALA A 211 12.02 -16.26 -8.13
C ALA A 211 10.67 -15.54 -8.02
N LEU A 212 10.53 -14.35 -8.64
CA LEU A 212 9.25 -13.63 -8.67
C LEU A 212 8.15 -14.48 -9.31
N ILE A 213 8.41 -15.07 -10.47
CA ILE A 213 7.42 -15.89 -11.20
C ILE A 213 6.98 -17.10 -10.35
N CYS A 214 7.93 -17.79 -9.72
CA CYS A 214 7.64 -18.92 -8.84
C CYS A 214 6.83 -18.53 -7.60
N LEU A 215 6.97 -17.28 -7.13
CA LEU A 215 6.33 -16.79 -5.91
C LEU A 215 4.89 -16.29 -6.12
N ILE A 216 4.47 -15.98 -7.36
CA ILE A 216 3.13 -15.47 -7.67
C ILE A 216 2.02 -16.33 -7.04
N PRO A 217 2.00 -17.67 -7.16
CA PRO A 217 0.97 -18.50 -6.55
C PRO A 217 0.91 -18.34 -5.03
N THR A 218 2.07 -18.27 -4.36
CA THR A 218 2.16 -18.08 -2.91
C THR A 218 1.63 -16.71 -2.48
N ILE A 219 1.90 -15.65 -3.24
CA ILE A 219 1.37 -14.30 -2.97
C ILE A 219 -0.16 -14.28 -3.10
N LEU A 220 -0.70 -14.95 -4.13
CA LEU A 220 -2.14 -14.97 -4.37
C LEU A 220 -2.91 -15.79 -3.33
N LYS A 221 -2.37 -16.94 -2.91
CA LYS A 221 -3.01 -17.80 -1.91
C LYS A 221 -2.90 -17.25 -0.48
N GLN A 222 -1.88 -16.45 -0.19
CA GLN A 222 -1.60 -15.92 1.15
C GLN A 222 -1.49 -17.00 2.26
N ASP A 223 -1.06 -18.21 1.92
CA ASP A 223 -1.07 -19.40 2.80
C ASP A 223 -0.41 -19.16 4.18
N LYS A 224 0.69 -18.40 4.22
CA LYS A 224 1.43 -18.12 5.46
C LYS A 224 0.74 -17.17 6.44
N PHE A 225 -0.27 -16.41 5.99
CA PHE A 225 -1.02 -15.53 6.89
C PHE A 225 -1.96 -16.34 7.81
N ALA A 226 -2.46 -17.49 7.32
CA ALA A 226 -3.33 -18.39 8.08
C ALA A 226 -2.60 -19.09 9.26
N GLU A 227 -1.26 -19.13 9.23
CA GLU A 227 -0.43 -19.68 10.31
C GLU A 227 -0.43 -18.79 11.57
N CYS A 228 -0.92 -17.57 11.46
CA CYS A 228 -0.95 -16.62 12.58
C CYS A 228 -2.29 -16.66 13.33
N SER A 229 -2.25 -16.62 14.66
CA SER A 229 -3.43 -16.89 15.50
C SER A 229 -4.25 -15.66 15.87
N GLU A 230 -3.62 -14.53 16.19
CA GLU A 230 -4.30 -13.39 16.82
C GLU A 230 -5.19 -12.58 15.87
N ASN A 231 -4.84 -12.48 14.58
CA ASN A 231 -5.52 -11.63 13.60
C ASN A 231 -6.18 -12.46 12.48
N LYS A 232 -6.76 -13.62 12.79
CA LYS A 232 -7.44 -14.45 11.77
C LYS A 232 -8.53 -13.67 11.03
N ASP A 233 -9.46 -13.01 11.71
CA ASP A 233 -10.54 -12.26 11.02
C ASP A 233 -10.06 -11.17 10.04
N ARG A 234 -8.82 -10.69 10.19
CA ARG A 234 -8.20 -9.71 9.28
C ARG A 234 -7.74 -10.36 7.97
N ASP A 235 -7.47 -11.65 7.95
CA ASP A 235 -6.95 -12.36 6.78
C ASP A 235 -7.91 -12.26 5.59
N VAL A 236 -9.17 -12.64 5.78
CA VAL A 236 -10.23 -12.62 4.78
C VAL A 236 -10.48 -11.19 4.35
N ALA A 237 -10.64 -10.27 5.31
CA ALA A 237 -10.94 -8.87 5.01
C ALA A 237 -9.82 -8.21 4.17
N HIS A 238 -8.55 -8.48 4.52
CA HIS A 238 -7.41 -7.97 3.77
C HIS A 238 -7.27 -8.64 2.40
N TRP A 239 -7.49 -9.95 2.31
CA TRP A 239 -7.44 -10.71 1.06
C TRP A 239 -8.52 -10.26 0.08
N MET A 240 -9.74 -10.00 0.57
CA MET A 240 -10.82 -9.41 -0.22
C MET A 240 -10.41 -8.07 -0.83
N VAL A 241 -9.88 -7.15 -0.02
CA VAL A 241 -9.42 -5.84 -0.51
C VAL A 241 -8.28 -6.00 -1.53
N PHE A 242 -7.31 -6.88 -1.25
CA PHE A 242 -6.19 -7.15 -2.14
C PHE A 242 -6.63 -7.68 -3.51
N LEU A 243 -7.47 -8.72 -3.54
CA LEU A 243 -7.98 -9.25 -4.79
C LEU A 243 -8.89 -8.26 -5.53
N SER A 244 -9.63 -7.44 -4.79
CA SER A 244 -10.44 -6.38 -5.40
C SER A 244 -9.59 -5.36 -6.14
N PHE A 245 -8.46 -4.93 -5.57
CA PHE A 245 -7.52 -4.05 -6.28
C PHE A 245 -6.95 -4.69 -7.53
N ILE A 246 -6.60 -5.98 -7.49
CA ILE A 246 -6.12 -6.71 -8.68
C ILE A 246 -7.21 -6.78 -9.75
N ALA A 247 -8.43 -7.19 -9.37
CA ALA A 247 -9.56 -7.29 -10.29
C ALA A 247 -9.89 -5.96 -10.94
N LEU A 248 -10.00 -4.88 -10.15
CA LEU A 248 -10.30 -3.53 -10.65
C LEU A 248 -9.17 -2.97 -11.51
N PHE A 249 -7.91 -3.28 -11.19
CA PHE A 249 -6.77 -2.91 -12.03
C PHE A 249 -6.83 -3.62 -13.38
N ILE A 250 -7.10 -4.93 -13.41
CA ILE A 250 -7.27 -5.71 -14.65
C ILE A 250 -8.41 -5.12 -15.49
N VAL A 251 -9.58 -4.88 -14.88
CA VAL A 251 -10.75 -4.27 -15.55
C VAL A 251 -10.39 -2.93 -16.18
N THR A 252 -9.70 -2.07 -15.44
CA THR A 252 -9.29 -0.74 -15.91
C THR A 252 -8.37 -0.85 -17.13
N ASN A 253 -7.39 -1.76 -17.11
CA ASN A 253 -6.47 -1.95 -18.23
C ASN A 253 -7.16 -2.59 -19.45
N ILE A 254 -8.08 -3.53 -19.25
CA ILE A 254 -8.87 -4.10 -20.35
C ILE A 254 -9.69 -3.01 -21.04
N PHE A 255 -10.37 -2.13 -20.28
CA PHE A 255 -11.16 -1.05 -20.87
C PHE A 255 -10.29 0.05 -21.48
N PHE A 256 -9.09 0.30 -20.93
CA PHE A 256 -8.10 1.17 -21.58
C PHE A 256 -7.70 0.64 -22.96
N VAL A 257 -7.33 -0.65 -23.07
CA VAL A 257 -7.00 -1.28 -24.36
C VAL A 257 -8.22 -1.35 -25.28
N THR A 258 -9.41 -1.60 -24.76
CA THR A 258 -10.66 -1.61 -25.54
C THR A 258 -10.95 -0.23 -26.14
N LEU A 259 -10.76 0.83 -25.36
CA LEU A 259 -11.00 2.20 -25.78
C LEU A 259 -9.96 2.67 -26.82
N TYR A 260 -8.67 2.50 -26.58
CA TYR A 260 -7.63 3.03 -27.47
C TYR A 260 -7.16 2.04 -28.55
N GLY A 261 -7.15 0.75 -28.25
CA GLY A 261 -6.73 -0.29 -29.18
C GLY A 261 -7.85 -0.72 -30.13
N LEU A 262 -9.06 -0.93 -29.59
CA LEU A 262 -10.21 -1.40 -30.38
C LEU A 262 -11.17 -0.28 -30.79
N GLN A 263 -10.99 0.94 -30.28
CA GLN A 263 -11.88 2.08 -30.55
C GLN A 263 -13.34 1.81 -30.18
N ILE A 264 -13.57 0.94 -29.18
CA ILE A 264 -14.89 0.63 -28.67
C ILE A 264 -15.16 1.51 -27.46
N HIS A 265 -16.00 2.53 -27.68
CA HIS A 265 -16.36 3.51 -26.67
C HIS A 265 -17.50 3.01 -25.77
N GLY A 266 -17.46 3.41 -24.50
CA GLY A 266 -18.55 3.17 -23.56
C GLY A 266 -19.75 4.10 -23.81
N PRO A 267 -20.90 3.85 -23.15
CA PRO A 267 -21.10 2.92 -22.05
C PRO A 267 -21.18 1.45 -22.51
N TYR A 268 -20.46 0.57 -21.80
CA TYR A 268 -20.46 -0.87 -22.11
C TYR A 268 -21.69 -1.58 -21.55
N SER A 269 -22.14 -2.63 -22.26
CA SER A 269 -23.27 -3.49 -21.86
C SER A 269 -23.10 -4.05 -20.43
N GLN A 270 -24.20 -4.11 -19.68
CA GLN A 270 -24.23 -4.72 -18.34
C GLN A 270 -24.01 -6.24 -18.35
N LEU A 271 -24.16 -6.88 -19.52
CA LEU A 271 -23.89 -8.30 -19.71
C LEU A 271 -22.41 -8.58 -20.04
N ASN A 272 -21.58 -7.54 -20.15
CA ASN A 272 -20.17 -7.73 -20.41
C ASN A 272 -19.49 -8.41 -19.21
N PRO A 273 -18.78 -9.54 -19.39
CA PRO A 273 -18.15 -10.28 -18.29
C PRO A 273 -17.08 -9.45 -17.55
N VAL A 274 -16.42 -8.52 -18.21
CA VAL A 274 -15.46 -7.59 -17.59
C VAL A 274 -16.18 -6.64 -16.62
N LYS A 275 -17.42 -6.25 -16.92
CA LYS A 275 -18.24 -5.47 -15.98
C LYS A 275 -18.69 -6.29 -14.78
N TRP A 276 -18.98 -7.58 -14.95
CA TRP A 276 -19.27 -8.45 -13.80
C TRP A 276 -18.07 -8.55 -12.87
N LEU A 277 -16.87 -8.72 -13.42
CA LEU A 277 -15.63 -8.66 -12.64
C LEU A 277 -15.48 -7.31 -11.92
N ALA A 278 -15.80 -6.20 -12.59
CA ALA A 278 -15.78 -4.86 -12.00
C ALA A 278 -16.73 -4.75 -10.80
N ASN A 279 -17.97 -5.24 -10.94
CA ASN A 279 -18.99 -5.19 -9.89
C ASN A 279 -18.62 -6.09 -8.71
N ILE A 280 -18.17 -7.31 -8.98
CA ILE A 280 -17.70 -8.24 -7.93
C ILE A 280 -16.53 -7.62 -7.17
N GLY A 281 -15.54 -7.08 -7.90
CA GLY A 281 -14.39 -6.39 -7.30
C GLY A 281 -14.79 -5.15 -6.49
N GLY A 282 -15.70 -4.32 -7.00
CA GLY A 282 -16.17 -3.13 -6.31
C GLY A 282 -16.95 -3.45 -5.02
N VAL A 283 -17.86 -4.44 -5.07
CA VAL A 283 -18.59 -4.90 -3.88
C VAL A 283 -17.64 -5.52 -2.86
N ALA A 284 -16.72 -6.39 -3.30
CA ALA A 284 -15.72 -6.99 -2.42
C ALA A 284 -14.79 -5.94 -1.79
N LEU A 285 -14.44 -4.87 -2.52
CA LEU A 285 -13.64 -3.76 -2.00
C LEU A 285 -14.36 -3.04 -0.85
N VAL A 286 -15.66 -2.74 -1.04
CA VAL A 286 -16.49 -2.07 -0.03
C VAL A 286 -16.65 -2.95 1.20
N ILE A 287 -17.07 -4.21 1.03
CA ILE A 287 -17.28 -5.15 2.14
C ILE A 287 -15.96 -5.39 2.88
N GLY A 288 -14.88 -5.69 2.17
CA GLY A 288 -13.56 -5.92 2.75
C GLY A 288 -13.06 -4.71 3.55
N SER A 289 -13.27 -3.50 3.03
CA SER A 289 -12.89 -2.26 3.73
C SER A 289 -13.70 -2.05 5.02
N ILE A 290 -15.02 -2.31 4.99
CA ILE A 290 -15.88 -2.25 6.18
C ILE A 290 -15.44 -3.29 7.23
N LEU A 291 -15.12 -4.50 6.81
CA LEU A 291 -14.62 -5.55 7.70
C LEU A 291 -13.26 -5.17 8.32
N LEU A 292 -12.34 -4.58 7.55
CA LEU A 292 -11.07 -4.08 8.09
C LEU A 292 -11.28 -2.97 9.13
N ILE A 293 -12.24 -2.06 8.90
CA ILE A 293 -12.60 -1.01 9.85
C ILE A 293 -13.17 -1.64 11.12
N LYS A 294 -14.12 -2.59 11.00
CA LYS A 294 -14.72 -3.29 12.14
C LYS A 294 -13.67 -4.03 12.96
N ASN A 295 -12.78 -4.78 12.31
CA ASN A 295 -11.71 -5.52 12.98
C ASN A 295 -10.75 -4.58 13.72
N ARG A 296 -10.46 -3.41 13.14
CA ARG A 296 -9.61 -2.40 13.77
C ARG A 296 -10.28 -1.75 14.98
N LEU A 297 -11.57 -1.44 14.91
CA LEU A 297 -12.33 -0.90 16.03
C LEU A 297 -12.46 -1.92 17.19
N ALA A 298 -12.51 -3.21 16.87
CA ALA A 298 -12.62 -4.27 17.87
C ALA A 298 -11.33 -4.51 18.66
N LYS A 299 -10.14 -4.20 18.10
CA LYS A 299 -8.83 -4.47 18.71
C LYS A 299 -8.27 -3.23 19.39
N THR A 300 -8.67 -3.01 20.63
CA THR A 300 -8.25 -1.87 21.47
C THR A 300 -6.84 -2.01 22.04
N ASP A 301 -6.28 -3.21 22.02
CA ASP A 301 -4.95 -3.54 22.50
C ASP A 301 -3.84 -3.17 21.48
N GLN A 302 -4.18 -3.04 20.20
CA GLN A 302 -3.26 -2.62 19.13
C GLN A 302 -3.25 -1.10 18.96
N THR A 303 -2.09 -0.52 18.62
CA THR A 303 -2.05 0.92 18.30
C THR A 303 -2.48 1.16 16.84
N SER A 304 -3.26 2.22 16.63
CA SER A 304 -3.59 2.70 15.29
C SER A 304 -3.15 4.13 15.15
N VAL A 305 -2.59 4.47 13.99
CA VAL A 305 -2.13 5.83 13.68
C VAL A 305 -2.98 6.45 12.58
N TYR A 306 -2.92 7.78 12.45
CA TYR A 306 -3.62 8.55 11.42
C TYR A 306 -3.58 7.88 10.03
N LYS A 307 -2.41 7.43 9.59
CA LYS A 307 -2.22 6.78 8.28
C LYS A 307 -3.08 5.54 8.07
N ASP A 308 -3.35 4.77 9.13
CA ASP A 308 -4.20 3.59 9.03
C ASP A 308 -5.63 3.97 8.68
N TRP A 309 -6.14 5.01 9.35
CA TRP A 309 -7.49 5.52 9.14
C TRP A 309 -7.64 6.29 7.84
N TYR A 310 -6.64 7.11 7.48
CA TYR A 310 -6.61 7.78 6.18
C TYR A 310 -6.69 6.77 5.04
N LEU A 311 -5.86 5.73 5.07
CA LEU A 311 -5.87 4.73 4.01
C LEU A 311 -7.18 3.94 3.97
N LEU A 312 -7.70 3.48 5.10
CA LEU A 312 -8.98 2.77 5.13
C LEU A 312 -10.14 3.64 4.63
N GLY A 313 -10.16 4.92 5.02
CA GLY A 313 -11.15 5.89 4.54
C GLY A 313 -11.02 6.13 3.03
N LEU A 314 -9.79 6.25 2.52
CA LEU A 314 -9.52 6.42 1.09
C LEU A 314 -10.01 5.22 0.27
N VAL A 315 -9.70 3.99 0.71
CA VAL A 315 -10.10 2.76 0.00
C VAL A 315 -11.61 2.55 0.05
N LEU A 316 -12.24 2.77 1.21
CA LEU A 316 -13.70 2.69 1.32
C LEU A 316 -14.37 3.76 0.46
N GLY A 317 -13.89 5.01 0.51
CA GLY A 317 -14.40 6.12 -0.29
C GLY A 317 -14.28 5.84 -1.79
N LEU A 318 -13.15 5.30 -2.23
CA LEU A 318 -12.93 4.85 -3.61
C LEU A 318 -13.97 3.80 -4.04
N GLY A 319 -14.16 2.75 -3.24
CA GLY A 319 -15.12 1.69 -3.54
C GLY A 319 -16.56 2.20 -3.57
N LEU A 320 -16.98 2.97 -2.56
CA LEU A 320 -18.34 3.52 -2.47
C LEU A 320 -18.64 4.47 -3.62
N THR A 321 -17.74 5.43 -3.89
CA THR A 321 -17.95 6.40 -4.97
C THR A 321 -17.96 5.75 -6.35
N GLY A 322 -17.15 4.70 -6.57
CA GLY A 322 -17.16 3.94 -7.82
C GLY A 322 -18.50 3.23 -8.05
N MET A 323 -18.97 2.49 -7.05
CA MET A 323 -20.26 1.78 -7.13
C MET A 323 -21.44 2.75 -7.25
N LEU A 324 -21.43 3.84 -6.47
CA LEU A 324 -22.48 4.85 -6.51
C LEU A 324 -22.52 5.59 -7.84
N THR A 325 -21.37 5.85 -8.47
CA THR A 325 -21.31 6.44 -9.81
C THR A 325 -22.08 5.56 -10.80
N GLU A 326 -21.90 4.24 -10.75
CA GLU A 326 -22.65 3.32 -11.59
C GLU A 326 -24.14 3.30 -11.24
N MET A 327 -24.49 3.14 -9.96
CA MET A 327 -25.89 3.04 -9.53
C MET A 327 -26.70 4.29 -9.91
N THR A 328 -26.14 5.48 -9.68
CA THR A 328 -26.80 6.75 -10.01
C THR A 328 -26.90 7.00 -11.51
N ARG A 329 -25.92 6.53 -12.30
CA ARG A 329 -26.01 6.53 -13.78
C ARG A 329 -27.18 5.66 -14.25
N LEU A 330 -27.30 4.45 -13.70
CA LEU A 330 -28.37 3.51 -14.05
C LEU A 330 -29.75 3.99 -13.57
N ALA A 331 -29.80 4.76 -12.48
CA ALA A 331 -31.01 5.39 -11.97
C ALA A 331 -31.43 6.65 -12.74
N GLY A 332 -30.69 7.08 -13.77
CA GLY A 332 -31.02 8.29 -14.54
C GLY A 332 -30.76 9.61 -13.78
N MET A 333 -30.04 9.58 -12.67
CA MET A 333 -29.78 10.75 -11.82
C MET A 333 -28.55 11.55 -12.31
N ALA A 334 -28.67 12.24 -13.44
CA ALA A 334 -27.53 12.86 -14.16
C ALA A 334 -26.64 13.76 -13.26
N GLY A 335 -27.21 14.78 -12.63
CA GLY A 335 -26.43 15.72 -11.81
C GLY A 335 -25.71 15.06 -10.63
N VAL A 336 -26.36 14.11 -9.98
CA VAL A 336 -25.78 13.35 -8.87
C VAL A 336 -24.67 12.42 -9.37
N SER A 337 -24.89 11.75 -10.50
CA SER A 337 -23.90 10.85 -11.11
C SER A 337 -22.62 11.58 -11.50
N TYR A 338 -22.72 12.76 -12.12
CA TYR A 338 -21.56 13.60 -12.46
C TYR A 338 -20.79 14.08 -11.22
N PHE A 339 -21.51 14.51 -10.18
CA PHE A 339 -20.89 14.92 -8.92
C PHE A 339 -20.13 13.77 -8.25
N ILE A 340 -20.76 12.59 -8.12
CA ILE A 340 -20.11 11.43 -7.51
C ILE A 340 -18.92 10.97 -8.36
N TYR A 341 -19.02 11.02 -9.69
CA TYR A 341 -17.90 10.71 -10.57
C TYR A 341 -16.71 11.66 -10.37
N PHE A 342 -16.97 12.97 -10.25
CA PHE A 342 -15.91 13.94 -9.93
C PHE A 342 -15.23 13.61 -8.59
N VAL A 343 -16.02 13.32 -7.55
CA VAL A 343 -15.50 12.91 -6.25
C VAL A 343 -14.70 11.60 -6.37
N HIS A 344 -15.17 10.64 -7.16
CA HIS A 344 -14.46 9.38 -7.44
C HIS A 344 -13.09 9.65 -8.07
N LEU A 345 -13.00 10.53 -9.07
CA LEU A 345 -11.71 10.92 -9.68
C LEU A 345 -10.75 11.56 -8.66
N VAL A 346 -11.27 12.33 -7.69
CA VAL A 346 -10.45 12.87 -6.59
C VAL A 346 -9.88 11.75 -5.72
N PHE A 347 -10.69 10.74 -5.37
CA PHE A 347 -10.22 9.55 -4.65
C PHE A 347 -9.18 8.76 -5.44
N VAL A 348 -9.41 8.54 -6.74
CA VAL A 348 -8.47 7.84 -7.63
C VAL A 348 -7.15 8.60 -7.71
N PHE A 349 -7.18 9.93 -7.87
CA PHE A 349 -5.95 10.73 -7.88
C PHE A 349 -5.17 10.60 -6.58
N ASN A 350 -5.85 10.76 -5.43
CA ASN A 350 -5.20 10.61 -4.11
C ASN A 350 -4.57 9.22 -3.94
N LEU A 351 -5.27 8.17 -4.38
CA LEU A 351 -4.74 6.80 -4.36
C LEU A 351 -3.45 6.70 -5.16
N PHE A 352 -3.45 7.11 -6.43
CA PHE A 352 -2.30 6.96 -7.33
C PHE A 352 -1.15 7.88 -6.93
N ALA A 353 -1.40 9.18 -6.74
CA ALA A 353 -0.38 10.17 -6.44
C ALA A 353 0.36 9.85 -5.13
N PHE A 354 -0.35 9.34 -4.13
CA PHE A 354 0.22 9.02 -2.82
C PHE A 354 0.54 7.54 -2.64
N LEU A 355 0.33 6.70 -3.66
CA LEU A 355 0.64 5.27 -3.64
C LEU A 355 2.09 5.01 -3.19
N PRO A 356 3.13 5.65 -3.75
CA PRO A 356 4.52 5.38 -3.38
C PRO A 356 4.90 5.82 -1.96
N PHE A 357 4.09 6.70 -1.36
CA PHE A 357 4.37 7.38 -0.09
C PHE A 357 3.50 6.85 1.07
N SER A 358 2.46 6.08 0.73
CA SER A 358 1.47 5.56 1.68
C SER A 358 1.80 4.15 2.14
N LYS A 359 1.01 3.63 3.08
CA LYS A 359 1.12 2.22 3.49
C LYS A 359 0.84 1.26 2.33
N LEU A 360 0.13 1.64 1.27
CA LEU A 360 -0.10 0.77 0.11
C LEU A 360 1.16 0.43 -0.66
N ALA A 361 2.22 1.24 -0.59
CA ALA A 361 3.52 0.92 -1.17
C ALA A 361 4.07 -0.43 -0.66
N HIS A 362 3.61 -0.91 0.49
CA HIS A 362 3.96 -2.24 0.99
C HIS A 362 3.67 -3.35 -0.03
N LEU A 363 2.65 -3.20 -0.88
CA LEU A 363 2.35 -4.19 -1.91
C LEU A 363 3.56 -4.40 -2.84
N VAL A 364 4.26 -3.32 -3.18
CA VAL A 364 5.42 -3.35 -4.08
C VAL A 364 6.66 -3.79 -3.32
N TYR A 365 7.01 -3.10 -2.23
CA TYR A 365 8.23 -3.39 -1.46
C TYR A 365 8.21 -4.78 -0.81
N ARG A 366 7.07 -5.23 -0.28
CA ARG A 366 6.95 -6.58 0.31
C ARG A 366 7.03 -7.67 -0.76
N THR A 367 6.43 -7.47 -1.93
CA THR A 367 6.55 -8.43 -3.05
C THR A 367 8.02 -8.61 -3.42
N VAL A 368 8.75 -7.51 -3.61
CA VAL A 368 10.19 -7.54 -3.90
C VAL A 368 11.00 -8.16 -2.76
N ALA A 369 10.67 -7.87 -1.50
CA ALA A 369 11.31 -8.48 -0.35
C ALA A 369 11.10 -10.00 -0.30
N LEU A 370 9.88 -10.49 -0.54
CA LEU A 370 9.60 -11.93 -0.57
C LEU A 370 10.31 -12.61 -1.75
N THR A 371 10.34 -11.97 -2.92
CA THR A 371 11.12 -12.44 -4.07
C THR A 371 12.60 -12.54 -3.75
N TYR A 372 13.15 -11.51 -3.10
CA TYR A 372 14.55 -11.52 -2.66
C TYR A 372 14.80 -12.62 -1.62
N ASN A 373 13.89 -12.84 -0.68
CA ASN A 373 14.00 -13.90 0.31
C ASN A 373 14.08 -15.29 -0.35
N GLU A 374 13.21 -15.54 -1.32
CA GLU A 374 13.18 -16.79 -2.09
C GLU A 374 14.47 -16.97 -2.91
N TRP A 375 14.92 -15.93 -3.62
CA TRP A 375 16.14 -15.99 -4.42
C TRP A 375 17.40 -16.11 -3.57
N SER A 376 17.51 -15.37 -2.48
CA SER A 376 18.71 -15.32 -1.63
C SER A 376 18.88 -16.58 -0.79
N GLY A 377 17.82 -17.39 -0.66
CA GLY A 377 17.82 -18.60 0.17
C GLY A 377 18.13 -18.24 1.63
N ARG A 378 17.48 -17.20 2.15
CA ARG A 378 17.76 -16.65 3.49
C ARG A 378 17.87 -17.79 4.51
N LYS A 379 19.07 -17.92 5.09
CA LYS A 379 19.41 -18.98 6.04
C LYS A 379 18.64 -18.86 7.34
#